data_AF-A0A7X9HG23-F1
#
_entry.id   AF-A0A7X9HG23-F1
#
_cell.length_a   1.000
_cell.length_b   1.000
_cell.length_c   1.000
_cell.angle_alpha   90.00
_cell.angle_beta   90.00
_cell.angle_gamma   90.00
#
_symmetry.space_group_name_H-M   'P 1'
#
loop_
_entity.id
_entity.type
_entity.pdbx_description
1 polymer ?
#
loop_
_entity_poly.entity_id
_entity_poly.type
_entity_poly.pdbx_seq_one_letter_code
_entity_poly.pdbx_strand_id
1 'polypeptide(L)'
;MAINPDNYYMRLQKFILFSFIFLLVAGLIFSQSDSKTQTVYAPYPTNIRVGIQGNTVVITWIDSPDYSGAYNVYKSTKLPDASNYKYAELIGKVEKGVQQFSYTLSDLNSYYFFILPVNTQNQAVEIFIPLQNYTLVPVKIETVSENPKPVQYQNSAVLSDFNILSGSKTVEIKFSISNYSGKLYLYRSQKPFINEVSLIEAVQIYVFDVNTVGSRTISYSDIPFPCIQYYWAIVTEQELSTLRVSFFDRKNTSLQAASIVLVGSVIASEAVPRYAPL
;
A
#
# COMPACT_ATOMS: atom_id res chain seq x y z
N MET A 1 -50.12 -66.59 40.40
CA MET A 1 -50.01 -65.43 39.48
C MET A 1 -48.58 -65.42 38.96
N ALA A 2 -48.34 -66.03 37.81
CA ALA A 2 -46.99 -66.21 37.26
C ALA A 2 -46.63 -65.01 36.39
N ILE A 3 -45.56 -64.30 36.75
CA ILE A 3 -45.07 -63.12 36.03
C ILE A 3 -44.26 -63.64 34.84
N ASN A 4 -44.70 -63.32 33.62
CA ASN A 4 -44.06 -63.75 32.39
C ASN A 4 -42.72 -63.00 32.19
N PRO A 5 -41.56 -63.70 32.22
CA PRO A 5 -40.24 -63.08 32.18
C PRO A 5 -39.89 -62.41 30.85
N ASP A 6 -40.60 -62.73 29.76
CA ASP A 6 -40.30 -62.20 28.42
C ASP A 6 -40.60 -60.70 28.28
N ASN A 7 -41.48 -60.15 29.11
CA ASN A 7 -41.82 -58.73 29.07
C ASN A 7 -40.74 -57.81 29.67
N TYR A 8 -39.81 -58.36 30.48
CA TYR A 8 -38.76 -57.55 31.12
C TYR A 8 -37.62 -57.21 30.15
N TYR A 9 -37.18 -58.18 29.34
CA TYR A 9 -36.09 -57.98 28.37
C TYR A 9 -36.47 -56.98 27.28
N MET A 10 -37.72 -57.02 26.81
CA MET A 10 -38.21 -56.11 25.77
C MET A 10 -38.33 -54.66 26.25
N ARG A 11 -38.59 -54.42 27.55
CA ARG A 11 -38.64 -53.07 28.15
C ARG A 11 -37.24 -52.51 28.41
N LEU A 12 -36.30 -53.35 28.86
CA LEU A 12 -34.92 -52.94 29.11
C LEU A 12 -34.19 -52.57 27.81
N GLN A 13 -34.39 -53.32 26.73
CA GLN A 13 -33.79 -53.04 25.42
C GLN A 13 -34.30 -51.72 24.80
N LYS A 14 -35.59 -51.41 24.96
CA LYS A 14 -36.17 -50.13 24.51
C LYS A 14 -35.61 -48.94 25.29
N PHE A 15 -35.35 -49.10 26.58
CA PHE A 15 -34.77 -48.04 27.42
C PHE A 15 -33.31 -47.74 27.03
N ILE A 16 -32.51 -48.79 26.76
CA ILE A 16 -31.11 -48.65 26.32
C ILE A 16 -31.05 -47.96 24.94
N LEU A 17 -31.93 -48.34 24.00
CA LEU A 17 -31.96 -47.73 22.67
C LEU A 17 -32.33 -46.23 22.73
N PHE A 18 -33.30 -45.86 23.58
CA PHE A 18 -33.71 -44.47 23.75
C PHE A 18 -32.60 -43.61 24.38
N SER A 19 -31.88 -44.17 25.37
CA SER A 19 -30.77 -43.48 26.02
C SER A 19 -29.58 -43.27 25.07
N PHE A 20 -29.33 -44.20 24.14
CA PHE A 20 -28.27 -44.08 23.14
C PHE A 20 -28.59 -43.04 22.06
N ILE A 21 -29.86 -42.96 21.64
CA ILE A 21 -30.33 -41.94 20.69
C ILE A 21 -30.25 -40.53 21.31
N PHE A 22 -30.60 -40.39 22.60
CA PHE A 22 -30.52 -39.10 23.29
C PHE A 22 -29.05 -38.60 23.43
N LEU A 23 -28.10 -39.52 23.61
CA LEU A 23 -26.67 -39.19 23.71
C LEU A 23 -26.07 -38.77 22.36
N LEU A 24 -26.56 -39.35 21.25
CA LEU A 24 -26.17 -38.97 19.89
C LEU A 24 -26.68 -37.58 19.47
N VAL A 25 -27.90 -37.20 19.90
CA VAL A 25 -28.46 -35.88 19.60
C VAL A 25 -27.81 -34.78 20.45
N ALA A 26 -27.46 -35.07 21.70
CA ALA A 26 -26.76 -34.11 22.56
C ALA A 26 -25.36 -33.73 22.03
N GLY A 27 -24.66 -34.65 21.35
CA GLY A 27 -23.35 -34.38 20.74
C GLY A 27 -23.37 -33.41 19.55
N LEU A 28 -24.50 -33.30 18.84
CA LEU A 28 -24.62 -32.43 17.66
C LEU A 28 -24.89 -30.96 18.01
N ILE A 29 -25.39 -30.66 19.22
CA ILE A 29 -25.75 -29.29 19.62
C ILE A 29 -24.52 -28.49 20.13
N PHE A 30 -23.45 -29.17 20.57
CA PHE A 30 -22.22 -28.51 21.06
C PHE A 30 -21.16 -28.21 19.99
N SER A 31 -21.45 -28.46 18.71
CA SER A 31 -20.55 -28.12 17.60
C SER A 31 -20.91 -26.79 16.92
N GLN A 32 -21.45 -25.81 17.67
CA GLN A 32 -21.40 -24.42 17.25
C GLN A 32 -20.02 -23.87 17.63
N SER A 33 -19.04 -24.19 16.80
CA SER A 33 -17.70 -23.63 16.87
C SER A 33 -17.80 -22.11 16.86
N ASP A 34 -17.36 -21.50 17.95
CA ASP A 34 -17.02 -20.08 18.04
C ASP A 34 -16.42 -19.65 16.71
N SER A 35 -17.14 -18.80 16.00
CA SER A 35 -16.57 -18.03 14.90
C SER A 35 -15.62 -17.01 15.53
N LYS A 36 -14.49 -17.49 16.07
CA LYS A 36 -13.34 -16.67 16.41
C LYS A 36 -13.00 -15.95 15.11
N THR A 37 -13.37 -14.68 15.06
CA THR A 37 -12.88 -13.72 14.06
C THR A 37 -11.42 -14.04 13.83
N GLN A 38 -11.12 -14.58 12.65
CA GLN A 38 -9.79 -14.97 12.26
C GLN A 38 -8.98 -13.68 12.19
N THR A 39 -8.30 -13.34 13.28
CA THR A 39 -7.40 -12.19 13.35
C THR A 39 -6.25 -12.49 12.39
N VAL A 40 -6.23 -11.79 11.26
CA VAL A 40 -5.18 -11.92 10.25
C VAL A 40 -3.90 -11.40 10.88
N TYR A 41 -2.96 -12.31 11.18
CA TYR A 41 -1.67 -11.96 11.75
C TYR A 41 -0.75 -11.39 10.67
N ALA A 42 -0.39 -10.11 10.77
CA ALA A 42 0.42 -9.39 9.79
C ALA A 42 1.69 -8.80 10.44
N PRO A 43 2.74 -9.59 10.71
CA PRO A 43 3.85 -9.18 11.56
C PRO A 43 4.86 -8.22 10.88
N TYR A 44 4.59 -7.72 9.68
CA TYR A 44 5.53 -6.95 8.87
C TYR A 44 5.35 -5.44 9.06
N PRO A 45 6.44 -4.66 9.03
CA PRO A 45 6.33 -3.21 9.08
C PRO A 45 5.69 -2.68 7.79
N THR A 46 5.12 -1.48 7.89
CA THR A 46 4.40 -0.83 6.79
C THR A 46 4.98 0.54 6.47
N ASN A 47 4.66 1.06 5.28
CA ASN A 47 5.02 2.42 4.86
C ASN A 47 6.54 2.71 4.99
N ILE A 48 7.38 1.79 4.49
CA ILE A 48 8.82 2.03 4.40
C ILE A 48 9.10 3.27 3.54
N ARG A 49 9.92 4.17 4.07
CA ARG A 49 10.41 5.36 3.36
C ARG A 49 11.91 5.42 3.48
N VAL A 50 12.56 5.74 2.37
CA VAL A 50 14.02 5.81 2.29
C VAL A 50 14.40 7.13 1.62
N GLY A 51 15.19 7.93 2.33
CA GLY A 51 15.77 9.17 1.83
C GLY A 51 17.30 9.15 1.94
N ILE A 52 17.96 10.08 1.27
CA ILE A 52 19.41 10.30 1.39
C ILE A 52 19.66 11.72 1.91
N GLN A 53 20.57 11.83 2.87
CA GLN A 53 21.16 13.08 3.34
C GLN A 53 22.68 12.97 3.21
N GLY A 54 23.24 13.59 2.16
CA GLY A 54 24.67 13.44 1.82
C GLY A 54 24.98 12.00 1.37
N ASN A 55 25.78 11.27 2.16
CA ASN A 55 26.05 9.84 1.96
C ASN A 55 25.30 8.95 2.96
N THR A 56 24.44 9.52 3.81
CA THR A 56 23.65 8.76 4.78
C THR A 56 22.26 8.49 4.24
N VAL A 57 21.90 7.22 4.16
CA VAL A 57 20.55 6.74 3.92
C VAL A 57 19.77 6.76 5.23
N VAL A 58 18.61 7.39 5.22
CA VAL A 58 17.67 7.40 6.35
C VAL A 58 16.45 6.59 5.96
N ILE A 59 16.18 5.54 6.73
CA ILE A 59 15.09 4.59 6.54
C ILE A 59 14.10 4.78 7.69
N THR A 60 12.82 4.91 7.36
CA THR A 60 11.72 4.98 8.35
C THR A 60 10.60 4.04 7.97
N TRP A 61 9.82 3.60 8.95
CA TRP A 61 8.69 2.69 8.75
C TRP A 61 7.67 2.84 9.90
N ILE A 62 6.54 2.15 9.79
CA ILE A 62 5.55 2.01 10.86
C ILE A 62 5.56 0.56 11.33
N ASP A 63 5.69 0.34 12.63
CA ASP A 63 5.70 -1.01 13.21
C ASP A 63 4.36 -1.71 13.00
N SER A 64 4.41 -3.04 12.87
CA SER A 64 3.19 -3.85 12.90
C SER A 64 2.59 -3.84 14.32
N PRO A 65 1.25 -3.66 14.46
CA PRO A 65 0.58 -3.82 15.74
C PRO A 65 0.64 -5.27 16.24
N ASP A 66 0.70 -6.24 15.31
CA ASP A 66 0.67 -7.68 15.60
C ASP A 66 2.04 -8.26 15.98
N TYR A 67 3.09 -7.45 15.97
CA TYR A 67 4.47 -7.92 16.16
C TYR A 67 5.12 -7.24 17.35
N SER A 68 5.85 -7.96 18.20
CA SER A 68 6.48 -7.40 19.41
C SER A 68 8.00 -7.50 19.46
N GLY A 69 8.63 -8.06 18.42
CA GLY A 69 10.08 -8.27 18.38
C GLY A 69 10.84 -7.15 17.67
N ALA A 70 12.10 -7.44 17.31
CA ALA A 70 12.97 -6.54 16.58
C ALA A 70 12.85 -6.69 15.05
N TYR A 71 13.37 -5.73 14.31
CA TYR A 71 13.44 -5.75 12.86
C TYR A 71 14.89 -5.84 12.40
N ASN A 72 15.16 -6.65 11.39
CA ASN A 72 16.41 -6.62 10.66
C ASN A 72 16.25 -5.70 9.45
N VAL A 73 17.25 -4.84 9.24
CA VAL A 73 17.32 -3.90 8.13
C VAL A 73 18.40 -4.37 7.17
N TYR A 74 18.05 -4.46 5.88
CA TYR A 74 18.90 -5.02 4.85
C TYR A 74 19.13 -4.03 3.70
N LYS A 75 20.26 -4.23 3.02
CA LYS A 75 20.65 -3.55 1.79
C LYS A 75 20.94 -4.59 0.70
N SER A 76 20.41 -4.39 -0.51
CA SER A 76 20.60 -5.31 -1.64
C SER A 76 20.84 -4.56 -2.95
N THR A 77 21.64 -5.11 -3.86
CA THR A 77 21.81 -4.59 -5.22
C THR A 77 20.72 -5.08 -6.19
N LYS A 78 19.87 -6.02 -5.75
CA LYS A 78 18.73 -6.55 -6.51
C LYS A 78 17.43 -6.34 -5.73
N LEU A 79 16.31 -6.26 -6.46
CA LEU A 79 14.99 -6.18 -5.85
C LEU A 79 14.79 -7.40 -4.92
N PRO A 80 14.48 -7.21 -3.63
CA PRO A 80 14.46 -8.30 -2.68
C PRO A 80 13.22 -9.19 -2.83
N ASP A 81 13.44 -10.50 -2.72
CA ASP A 81 12.40 -11.51 -2.67
C ASP A 81 12.84 -12.71 -1.81
N ALA A 82 11.93 -13.67 -1.59
CA ALA A 82 12.21 -14.87 -0.80
C ALA A 82 13.36 -15.74 -1.36
N SER A 83 13.64 -15.67 -2.66
CA SER A 83 14.71 -16.43 -3.30
C SER A 83 16.09 -15.79 -3.15
N ASN A 84 16.16 -14.46 -2.95
CA ASN A 84 17.41 -13.72 -3.04
C ASN A 84 17.81 -12.95 -1.76
N TYR A 85 16.93 -12.82 -0.76
CA TYR A 85 17.21 -12.00 0.42
C TYR A 85 18.43 -12.46 1.23
N LYS A 86 18.77 -13.76 1.18
CA LYS A 86 19.94 -14.34 1.87
C LYS A 86 21.27 -13.80 1.33
N TYR A 87 21.26 -13.24 0.12
CA TYR A 87 22.43 -12.58 -0.48
C TYR A 87 22.48 -11.09 -0.18
N ALA A 88 21.45 -10.54 0.47
CA ALA A 88 21.45 -9.15 0.90
C ALA A 88 22.34 -8.96 2.14
N GLU A 89 22.90 -7.77 2.27
CA GLU A 89 23.71 -7.38 3.41
C GLU A 89 22.78 -6.99 4.57
N LEU A 90 22.94 -7.65 5.73
CA LEU A 90 22.32 -7.21 6.98
C LEU A 90 23.09 -5.98 7.49
N ILE A 91 22.45 -4.81 7.43
CA ILE A 91 23.09 -3.54 7.81
C ILE A 91 22.75 -3.12 9.23
N GLY A 92 21.71 -3.70 9.84
CA GLY A 92 21.37 -3.41 11.23
C GLY A 92 20.20 -4.21 11.76
N LYS A 93 20.01 -4.12 13.08
CA LYS A 93 18.87 -4.65 13.81
C LYS A 93 18.30 -3.55 14.70
N VAL A 94 16.99 -3.40 14.71
CA VAL A 94 16.29 -2.29 15.36
C VAL A 94 15.13 -2.81 16.18
N GLU A 95 15.05 -2.43 17.46
CA GLU A 95 13.94 -2.81 18.34
C GLU A 95 12.64 -2.13 17.92
N LYS A 96 11.50 -2.77 18.21
CA LYS A 96 10.17 -2.16 18.00
C LYS A 96 10.06 -0.82 18.75
N GLY A 97 9.38 0.14 18.14
CA GLY A 97 9.17 1.48 18.66
C GLY A 97 10.19 2.50 18.19
N VAL A 98 11.33 2.09 17.63
CA VAL A 98 12.35 3.02 17.12
C VAL A 98 11.96 3.60 15.76
N GLN A 99 11.42 2.77 14.86
CA GLN A 99 10.83 3.17 13.56
C GLN A 99 11.75 3.96 12.60
N GLN A 100 13.05 4.03 12.90
CA GLN A 100 14.05 4.75 12.13
C GLN A 100 15.40 4.02 12.15
N PHE A 101 16.12 4.05 11.03
CA PHE A 101 17.49 3.55 10.91
C PHE A 101 18.30 4.42 9.96
N SER A 102 19.57 4.66 10.28
CA SER A 102 20.49 5.44 9.44
C SER A 102 21.70 4.60 9.06
N TYR A 103 22.10 4.67 7.78
CA TYR A 103 23.22 3.91 7.25
C TYR A 103 24.04 4.75 6.27
N THR A 104 25.36 4.79 6.44
CA THR A 104 26.25 5.53 5.54
C THR A 104 26.71 4.65 4.39
N LEU A 105 26.42 5.06 3.16
CA LEU A 105 26.89 4.41 1.95
C LEU A 105 28.37 4.73 1.71
N SER A 106 29.14 3.71 1.36
CA SER A 106 30.58 3.79 1.08
C SER A 106 30.91 3.92 -0.41
N ASP A 107 29.91 3.77 -1.28
CA ASP A 107 30.08 3.75 -2.73
C ASP A 107 28.89 4.42 -3.45
N LEU A 108 28.97 4.50 -4.78
CA LEU A 108 27.98 5.14 -5.64
C LEU A 108 26.98 4.15 -6.27
N ASN A 109 26.94 2.89 -5.80
CA ASN A 109 26.01 1.91 -6.34
C ASN A 109 24.57 2.23 -5.92
N SER A 110 23.62 1.66 -6.65
CA SER A 110 22.19 1.77 -6.33
C SER A 110 21.74 0.56 -5.52
N TYR A 111 21.02 0.80 -4.43
CA TYR A 111 20.61 -0.23 -3.48
C TYR A 111 19.11 -0.19 -3.18
N TYR A 112 18.52 -1.37 -3.10
CA TYR A 112 17.21 -1.58 -2.50
C TYR A 112 17.37 -1.77 -0.99
N PHE A 113 16.40 -1.26 -0.24
CA PHE A 113 16.36 -1.40 1.21
C PHE A 113 15.07 -2.11 1.62
N PHE A 114 15.18 -2.98 2.61
CA PHE A 114 14.05 -3.73 3.12
C PHE A 114 14.20 -4.09 4.59
N ILE A 115 13.06 -4.36 5.22
CA ILE A 115 12.94 -4.59 6.65
C ILE A 115 12.15 -5.87 6.88
N LEU A 116 12.74 -6.81 7.61
CA LEU A 116 12.08 -8.07 7.97
C LEU A 116 11.95 -8.17 9.49
N PRO A 117 10.78 -8.59 10.01
CA PRO A 117 10.64 -8.92 11.42
C PRO A 117 11.45 -10.17 11.76
N VAL A 118 11.77 -10.34 13.03
CA VAL A 118 12.62 -11.40 13.56
C VAL A 118 11.84 -12.26 14.56
N ASN A 119 11.76 -13.57 14.34
CA ASN A 119 11.07 -14.45 15.29
C ASN A 119 11.83 -14.62 16.62
N THR A 120 11.23 -15.36 17.55
CA THR A 120 11.82 -15.66 18.87
C THR A 120 13.16 -16.40 18.81
N GLN A 121 13.48 -17.02 17.67
CA GLN A 121 14.72 -17.73 17.39
C GLN A 121 15.76 -16.83 16.69
N ASN A 122 15.51 -15.52 16.63
CA ASN A 122 16.34 -14.54 15.95
C ASN A 122 16.45 -14.75 14.42
N GLN A 123 15.45 -15.38 13.80
CA GLN A 123 15.40 -15.63 12.35
C GLN A 123 14.46 -14.62 11.66
N ALA A 124 14.84 -14.15 10.48
CA ALA A 124 14.00 -13.26 9.69
C ALA A 124 12.73 -13.96 9.21
N VAL A 125 11.59 -13.28 9.33
CA VAL A 125 10.31 -13.73 8.77
C VAL A 125 10.22 -13.23 7.33
N GLU A 126 10.25 -14.16 6.38
CA GLU A 126 10.46 -13.91 4.95
C GLU A 126 9.18 -13.45 4.21
N ILE A 127 8.58 -12.35 4.65
CA ILE A 127 7.42 -11.73 4.01
C ILE A 127 7.86 -10.48 3.26
N PHE A 128 7.60 -10.41 1.95
CA PHE A 128 7.96 -9.27 1.10
C PHE A 128 6.69 -8.69 0.48
N ILE A 129 6.32 -7.47 0.88
CA ILE A 129 5.14 -6.78 0.38
C ILE A 129 5.58 -5.43 -0.20
N PRO A 130 5.37 -5.19 -1.51
CA PRO A 130 5.77 -3.98 -2.19
C PRO A 130 5.37 -2.71 -1.46
N LEU A 131 6.30 -1.77 -1.29
CA LEU A 131 6.09 -0.46 -0.63
C LEU A 131 5.65 -0.52 0.83
N GLN A 132 5.54 -1.70 1.42
CA GLN A 132 5.27 -1.86 2.84
C GLN A 132 6.58 -2.01 3.59
N ASN A 133 7.38 -3.01 3.20
CA ASN A 133 8.60 -3.36 3.91
C ASN A 133 9.83 -3.46 3.01
N TYR A 134 9.72 -3.10 1.73
CA TYR A 134 10.87 -2.87 0.86
C TYR A 134 10.62 -1.77 -0.19
N THR A 135 11.70 -1.17 -0.69
CA THR A 135 11.66 -0.16 -1.75
C THR A 135 11.50 -0.79 -3.13
N LEU A 136 10.69 -0.18 -4.02
CA LEU A 136 10.57 -0.59 -5.42
C LEU A 136 11.62 0.06 -6.33
N VAL A 137 12.20 1.18 -5.90
CA VAL A 137 13.22 1.93 -6.63
C VAL A 137 14.50 1.89 -5.79
N PRO A 138 15.67 1.60 -6.41
CA PRO A 138 16.92 1.60 -5.69
C PRO A 138 17.39 3.04 -5.43
N VAL A 139 18.07 3.22 -4.31
CA VAL A 139 18.54 4.49 -3.78
C VAL A 139 20.07 4.53 -3.97
N LYS A 140 20.61 5.65 -4.44
CA LYS A 140 22.05 5.83 -4.72
C LYS A 140 22.51 7.22 -4.30
N ILE A 141 23.77 7.36 -3.87
CA ILE A 141 24.36 8.68 -3.62
C ILE A 141 24.37 9.45 -4.96
N GLU A 142 23.75 10.62 -4.99
CA GLU A 142 23.93 11.55 -6.09
C GLU A 142 25.22 12.33 -5.86
N THR A 143 26.24 12.09 -6.70
CA THR A 143 27.38 12.99 -6.75
C THR A 143 26.87 14.30 -7.33
N VAL A 144 26.81 15.34 -6.49
CA VAL A 144 26.64 16.73 -6.91
C VAL A 144 27.91 17.14 -7.66
N SER A 145 28.08 16.63 -8.87
CA SER A 145 29.18 16.94 -9.77
C SER A 145 28.65 17.67 -11.00
N GLU A 146 27.73 18.59 -10.78
CA GLU A 146 27.63 19.79 -11.60
C GLU A 146 27.46 20.93 -10.62
N ASN A 147 28.41 21.87 -10.65
CA ASN A 147 28.17 23.22 -10.16
C ASN A 147 26.84 23.61 -10.82
N PRO A 148 25.73 23.80 -10.08
CA PRO A 148 24.44 24.00 -10.70
C PRO A 148 24.61 25.19 -11.61
N LYS A 149 24.62 24.96 -12.94
CA LYS A 149 24.46 26.06 -13.88
C LYS A 149 23.18 26.71 -13.37
N PRO A 150 23.19 28.00 -12.99
CA PRO A 150 21.96 28.66 -12.64
C PRO A 150 21.05 28.43 -13.83
N VAL A 151 20.04 27.58 -13.66
CA VAL A 151 19.00 27.42 -14.65
C VAL A 151 18.41 28.81 -14.67
N GLN A 152 18.75 29.58 -15.71
CA GLN A 152 18.08 30.84 -15.96
C GLN A 152 16.66 30.42 -16.30
N TYR A 153 15.80 30.38 -15.27
CA TYR A 153 14.38 30.14 -15.39
C TYR A 153 13.79 31.34 -16.13
N GLN A 154 13.94 31.37 -17.45
CA GLN A 154 13.55 32.53 -18.25
C GLN A 154 12.04 32.67 -18.40
N ASN A 155 11.23 31.73 -17.91
CA ASN A 155 9.79 31.82 -17.99
C ASN A 155 9.13 31.14 -16.79
N SER A 156 8.16 31.82 -16.16
CA SER A 156 7.27 31.19 -15.19
C SER A 156 6.38 30.21 -15.94
N ALA A 157 6.53 28.91 -15.66
CA ALA A 157 5.67 27.88 -16.21
C ALA A 157 4.19 28.24 -15.97
N VAL A 158 3.36 28.10 -16.99
CA VAL A 158 1.91 28.25 -16.82
C VAL A 158 1.27 26.88 -17.06
N LEU A 159 0.85 26.26 -15.96
CA LEU A 159 0.03 25.06 -15.94
C LEU A 159 -1.45 25.45 -15.99
N SER A 160 -2.21 24.81 -16.88
CA SER A 160 -3.63 25.02 -17.07
C SER A 160 -4.35 23.73 -17.43
N ASP A 161 -5.69 23.79 -17.45
CA ASP A 161 -6.56 22.73 -17.96
C ASP A 161 -6.32 21.37 -17.31
N PHE A 162 -5.93 21.38 -16.03
CA PHE A 162 -5.72 20.17 -15.25
C PHE A 162 -7.06 19.49 -15.01
N ASN A 163 -7.21 18.30 -15.59
CA ASN A 163 -8.45 17.55 -15.54
C ASN A 163 -8.17 16.07 -15.26
N ILE A 164 -9.11 15.46 -14.54
CA ILE A 164 -9.07 14.07 -14.13
C ILE A 164 -10.33 13.38 -14.62
N LEU A 165 -10.18 12.32 -15.40
CA LEU A 165 -11.29 11.53 -15.94
C LEU A 165 -11.19 10.10 -15.39
N SER A 166 -12.18 9.70 -14.60
CA SER A 166 -12.24 8.34 -14.05
C SER A 166 -12.77 7.37 -15.11
N GLY A 167 -11.98 6.36 -15.44
CA GLY A 167 -12.40 5.21 -16.25
C GLY A 167 -12.73 3.99 -15.40
N SER A 168 -13.01 2.86 -16.05
CA SER A 168 -13.32 1.60 -15.38
C SER A 168 -12.10 0.92 -14.75
N LYS A 169 -10.90 1.18 -15.29
CA LYS A 169 -9.63 0.57 -14.84
C LYS A 169 -8.53 1.58 -14.57
N THR A 170 -8.67 2.78 -15.09
CA THR A 170 -7.63 3.81 -15.06
C THR A 170 -8.24 5.16 -14.73
N VAL A 171 -7.40 6.08 -14.27
CA VAL A 171 -7.71 7.50 -14.18
C VAL A 171 -6.85 8.22 -15.20
N GLU A 172 -7.47 8.90 -16.16
CA GLU A 172 -6.76 9.73 -17.13
C GLU A 172 -6.54 11.13 -16.53
N ILE A 173 -5.28 11.54 -16.48
CA ILE A 173 -4.83 12.85 -16.03
C ILE A 173 -4.38 13.63 -17.26
N LYS A 174 -5.01 14.78 -17.51
CA LYS A 174 -4.70 15.65 -18.64
C LYS A 174 -4.43 17.06 -18.16
N PHE A 175 -3.42 17.71 -18.72
CA PHE A 175 -3.11 19.10 -18.42
C PHE A 175 -2.36 19.76 -19.57
N SER A 176 -2.35 21.08 -19.58
CA SER A 176 -1.60 21.89 -20.54
C SER A 176 -0.50 22.65 -19.81
N ILE A 177 0.65 22.76 -20.47
CA ILE A 177 1.78 23.55 -19.99
C ILE A 177 2.31 24.43 -21.09
N SER A 178 2.64 25.67 -20.75
CA SER A 178 3.24 26.63 -21.68
C SER A 178 4.47 27.30 -21.08
N ASN A 179 5.36 27.73 -21.97
CA ASN A 179 6.59 28.46 -21.64
C ASN A 179 7.48 27.75 -20.62
N TYR A 180 7.54 26.41 -20.67
CA TYR A 180 8.32 25.62 -19.73
C TYR A 180 9.23 24.63 -20.45
N SER A 181 10.43 24.43 -19.91
CA SER A 181 11.32 23.33 -20.22
C SER A 181 11.92 22.80 -18.93
N GLY A 182 12.01 21.48 -18.80
CA GLY A 182 12.49 20.82 -17.59
C GLY A 182 11.55 19.70 -17.14
N LYS A 183 11.70 19.28 -15.89
CA LYS A 183 10.93 18.15 -15.35
C LYS A 183 9.61 18.59 -14.72
N LEU A 184 8.58 17.77 -14.89
CA LEU A 184 7.31 17.88 -14.18
C LEU A 184 7.08 16.60 -13.37
N TYR A 185 6.59 16.76 -12.15
CA TYR A 185 6.40 15.67 -11.21
C TYR A 185 4.91 15.51 -10.93
N LEU A 186 4.38 14.31 -11.18
CA LEU A 186 2.99 13.97 -10.89
C LEU A 186 2.93 13.27 -9.53
N TYR A 187 2.12 13.82 -8.64
CA TYR A 187 1.86 13.30 -7.32
C TYR A 187 0.42 12.80 -7.20
N ARG A 188 0.23 11.80 -6.35
CA ARG A 188 -1.06 11.26 -5.94
C ARG A 188 -1.18 11.24 -4.42
N SER A 189 -2.32 11.65 -3.88
CA SER A 189 -2.60 11.67 -2.44
C SER A 189 -4.02 11.20 -2.15
N GLN A 190 -4.29 10.71 -0.93
CA GLN A 190 -5.66 10.46 -0.45
C GLN A 190 -6.30 11.72 0.16
N LYS A 191 -5.54 12.81 0.29
CA LYS A 191 -6.01 14.12 0.75
C LYS A 191 -5.82 15.18 -0.34
N PRO A 192 -6.64 16.25 -0.36
CA PRO A 192 -6.45 17.36 -1.28
C PRO A 192 -5.06 17.99 -1.14
N PHE A 193 -4.52 18.49 -2.25
CA PHE A 193 -3.31 19.32 -2.23
C PHE A 193 -3.69 20.77 -1.92
N ILE A 194 -3.29 21.25 -0.74
CA ILE A 194 -3.64 22.60 -0.25
C ILE A 194 -2.38 23.48 -0.18
N ASN A 195 -1.25 22.88 0.20
CA ASN A 195 0.03 23.56 0.40
C ASN A 195 1.20 22.56 0.27
N GLU A 196 2.42 23.05 0.37
CA GLU A 196 3.65 22.26 0.24
C GLU A 196 3.72 21.04 1.18
N VAL A 197 3.11 21.10 2.37
CA VAL A 197 3.04 19.97 3.31
C VAL A 197 2.27 18.79 2.71
N SER A 198 1.32 19.06 1.81
CA SER A 198 0.54 18.03 1.11
C SER A 198 1.42 17.11 0.26
N LEU A 199 2.60 17.58 -0.18
CA LEU A 199 3.55 16.75 -0.95
C LEU A 199 4.27 15.71 -0.09
N ILE A 200 4.39 15.93 1.21
CA ILE A 200 5.08 15.01 2.14
C ILE A 200 4.27 13.70 2.29
N GLU A 201 2.94 13.83 2.32
CA GLU A 201 2.01 12.71 2.44
C GLU A 201 1.68 12.05 1.10
N ALA A 202 2.00 12.73 -0.01
CA ALA A 202 1.74 12.24 -1.36
C ALA A 202 2.81 11.27 -1.87
N VAL A 203 2.45 10.51 -2.90
CA VAL A 203 3.35 9.60 -3.62
C VAL A 203 3.60 10.19 -5.00
N GLN A 204 4.87 10.35 -5.38
CA GLN A 204 5.25 10.66 -6.76
C GLN A 204 5.01 9.42 -7.63
N ILE A 205 4.17 9.54 -8.66
CA ILE A 205 3.80 8.43 -9.53
C ILE A 205 4.41 8.52 -10.93
N TYR A 206 4.82 9.72 -11.37
CA TYR A 206 5.44 9.89 -12.68
C TYR A 206 6.29 11.16 -12.80
N VAL A 207 7.23 11.17 -13.74
CA VAL A 207 8.05 12.34 -14.12
C VAL A 207 7.97 12.54 -15.63
N PHE A 208 7.55 13.73 -16.06
CA PHE A 208 7.58 14.13 -17.47
C PHE A 208 8.81 14.95 -17.77
N ASP A 209 9.43 14.70 -18.93
CA ASP A 209 10.56 15.51 -19.42
C ASP A 209 10.09 16.43 -20.56
N VAL A 210 10.13 17.75 -20.33
CA VAL A 210 9.70 18.77 -21.28
C VAL A 210 10.94 19.39 -21.92
N ASN A 211 11.42 18.76 -22.99
CA ASN A 211 12.70 19.12 -23.61
C ASN A 211 12.66 20.40 -24.49
N THR A 212 11.49 20.95 -24.79
CA THR A 212 11.36 22.14 -25.65
C THR A 212 10.37 23.13 -25.08
N VAL A 213 10.78 24.41 -25.00
CA VAL A 213 9.92 25.51 -24.56
C VAL A 213 8.81 25.70 -25.59
N GLY A 214 7.57 25.65 -25.14
CA GLY A 214 6.39 25.80 -25.98
C GLY A 214 5.11 25.46 -25.23
N SER A 215 3.97 25.54 -25.92
CA SER A 215 2.68 25.08 -25.38
C SER A 215 2.42 23.64 -25.81
N ARG A 216 2.09 22.78 -24.86
CA ARG A 216 1.72 21.38 -25.12
C ARG A 216 0.69 20.88 -24.13
N THR A 217 -0.11 19.93 -24.59
CA THR A 217 -1.04 19.17 -23.75
C THR A 217 -0.46 17.79 -23.49
N ILE A 218 -0.42 17.40 -22.23
CA ILE A 218 0.12 16.13 -21.76
C ILE A 218 -1.04 15.32 -21.18
N SER A 219 -1.06 14.01 -21.47
CA SER A 219 -1.99 13.05 -20.87
C SER A 219 -1.20 11.89 -20.26
N TYR A 220 -1.69 11.36 -19.14
CA TYR A 220 -1.13 10.21 -18.43
C TYR A 220 -2.25 9.35 -17.85
N SER A 221 -2.06 8.03 -17.85
CA SER A 221 -3.03 7.07 -17.34
C SER A 221 -2.49 6.41 -16.07
N ASP A 222 -3.11 6.72 -14.94
CA ASP A 222 -2.82 6.11 -13.64
C ASP A 222 -3.73 4.90 -13.36
N ILE A 223 -3.24 3.93 -12.59
CA ILE A 223 -3.99 2.75 -12.10
C ILE A 223 -3.98 2.79 -10.56
N PRO A 224 -4.84 3.60 -9.93
CA PRO A 224 -4.96 3.62 -8.48
C PRO A 224 -5.64 2.35 -7.96
N PHE A 225 -5.54 2.10 -6.65
CA PHE A 225 -6.31 1.02 -6.04
C PHE A 225 -7.82 1.31 -6.17
N PRO A 226 -8.64 0.32 -6.54
CA PRO A 226 -10.09 0.49 -6.67
C PRO A 226 -10.75 0.93 -5.37
N CYS A 227 -11.85 1.68 -5.50
CA CYS A 227 -12.70 2.15 -4.40
C CYS A 227 -12.02 3.06 -3.37
N ILE A 228 -10.79 3.51 -3.61
CA ILE A 228 -10.12 4.53 -2.81
C ILE A 228 -10.13 5.84 -3.59
N GLN A 229 -10.50 6.92 -2.92
CA GLN A 229 -10.51 8.26 -3.47
C GLN A 229 -9.12 8.88 -3.41
N TYR A 230 -8.66 9.42 -4.54
CA TYR A 230 -7.36 10.07 -4.65
C TYR A 230 -7.49 11.45 -5.29
N TYR A 231 -6.48 12.27 -5.03
CA TYR A 231 -6.23 13.58 -5.63
C TYR A 231 -4.91 13.51 -6.39
N TRP A 232 -4.79 14.33 -7.44
CA TRP A 232 -3.56 14.44 -8.22
C TRP A 232 -3.07 15.89 -8.26
N ALA A 233 -1.76 16.06 -8.37
CA ALA A 233 -1.15 17.35 -8.61
C ALA A 233 0.11 17.24 -9.47
N ILE A 234 0.38 18.28 -10.26
CA ILE A 234 1.61 18.45 -11.03
C ILE A 234 2.42 19.57 -10.41
N VAL A 235 3.71 19.32 -10.24
CA VAL A 235 4.65 20.32 -9.71
C VAL A 235 5.86 20.39 -10.64
N THR A 236 6.36 21.59 -10.87
CA THR A 236 7.59 21.84 -11.64
C THR A 236 8.83 21.56 -10.78
N GLU A 237 9.95 21.26 -11.44
CA GLU A 237 11.26 21.15 -10.79
C GLU A 237 11.66 22.44 -10.06
N GLN A 238 11.28 23.60 -10.61
CA GLN A 238 11.54 24.89 -9.99
C GLN A 238 10.75 25.07 -8.69
N GLU A 239 9.46 24.73 -8.67
CA GLU A 239 8.63 24.81 -7.47
C GLU A 239 9.13 23.87 -6.37
N LEU A 240 9.60 22.66 -6.72
CA LEU A 240 10.19 21.72 -5.78
C LEU A 240 11.53 22.21 -5.23
N SER A 241 12.44 22.68 -6.09
CA SER A 241 13.77 23.15 -5.66
C SER A 241 13.71 24.41 -4.80
N THR A 242 12.71 25.27 -5.02
CA THR A 242 12.50 26.48 -4.22
C THR A 242 11.60 26.25 -3.00
N LEU A 243 10.99 25.06 -2.88
CA LEU A 243 9.96 24.72 -1.88
C LEU A 243 8.79 25.72 -1.85
N ARG A 244 8.49 26.35 -2.98
CA ARG A 244 7.40 27.31 -3.14
C ARG A 244 6.37 26.74 -4.10
N VAL A 245 5.56 25.83 -3.59
CA VAL A 245 4.49 25.19 -4.34
C VAL A 245 3.15 25.82 -3.95
N SER A 246 2.32 26.16 -4.92
CA SER A 246 0.96 26.65 -4.67
C SER A 246 -0.02 25.85 -5.51
N PHE A 247 -1.07 25.35 -4.89
CA PHE A 247 -2.05 24.48 -5.54
C PHE A 247 -3.31 25.27 -5.90
N PHE A 248 -3.65 25.24 -7.17
CA PHE A 248 -4.84 25.88 -7.72
C PHE A 248 -5.63 24.86 -8.52
N ASP A 249 -6.91 24.73 -8.19
CA ASP A 249 -7.81 23.83 -8.90
C ASP A 249 -7.81 24.10 -10.40
N ARG A 250 -7.85 23.02 -11.18
CA ARG A 250 -7.82 23.00 -12.65
C ARG A 250 -6.59 23.66 -13.29
N LYS A 251 -5.60 24.08 -12.49
CA LYS A 251 -4.31 24.53 -13.00
C LYS A 251 -3.26 23.47 -12.80
N ASN A 252 -3.05 23.05 -11.56
CA ASN A 252 -2.01 22.08 -11.22
C ASN A 252 -2.45 21.05 -10.19
N THR A 253 -3.73 21.06 -9.79
CA THR A 253 -4.31 20.01 -8.95
C THR A 253 -5.79 19.78 -9.26
N SER A 254 -6.29 18.62 -8.86
CA SER A 254 -7.71 18.27 -8.89
C SER A 254 -8.44 18.75 -7.63
N LEU A 255 -9.56 19.47 -7.79
CA LEU A 255 -10.47 19.77 -6.68
C LEU A 255 -11.22 18.56 -6.14
N GLN A 256 -11.67 17.68 -7.04
CA GLN A 256 -12.48 16.53 -6.69
C GLN A 256 -11.62 15.29 -6.69
N ALA A 257 -11.86 14.43 -5.71
CA ALA A 257 -11.23 13.13 -5.69
C ALA A 257 -11.81 12.24 -6.81
N ALA A 258 -10.98 11.37 -7.35
CA ALA A 258 -11.39 10.34 -8.30
C ALA A 258 -10.97 8.95 -7.81
N SER A 259 -11.70 7.94 -8.27
CA SER A 259 -11.47 6.53 -7.94
C SER A 259 -11.88 5.65 -9.11
N ILE A 260 -11.26 4.49 -9.25
CA ILE A 260 -11.74 3.46 -10.18
C ILE A 260 -12.66 2.48 -9.47
N VAL A 261 -13.60 1.90 -10.20
CA VAL A 261 -14.57 0.93 -9.68
C VAL A 261 -13.90 -0.44 -9.55
N LEU A 262 -14.27 -1.21 -8.52
CA LEU A 262 -13.88 -2.61 -8.43
C LEU A 262 -14.58 -3.41 -9.54
N VAL A 263 -13.81 -3.94 -10.49
CA VAL A 263 -14.34 -4.80 -11.55
C VAL A 263 -14.84 -6.11 -10.92
N GLY A 264 -16.15 -6.17 -10.65
CA GLY A 264 -16.79 -7.31 -9.98
C GLY A 264 -18.15 -7.01 -9.34
N SER A 265 -18.48 -5.74 -9.07
CA SER A 265 -19.83 -5.35 -8.65
C SER A 265 -20.72 -5.16 -9.87
N VAL A 266 -21.26 -6.27 -10.39
CA VAL A 266 -22.50 -6.23 -11.15
C VAL A 266 -23.55 -5.62 -10.22
N ILE A 267 -24.08 -4.46 -10.61
CA ILE A 267 -25.25 -3.87 -9.97
C ILE A 267 -26.34 -4.95 -10.01
N ALA A 268 -26.76 -5.42 -8.84
CA ALA A 268 -27.97 -6.23 -8.72
C ALA A 268 -29.15 -5.36 -9.14
N SER A 269 -29.44 -5.38 -10.44
CA SER A 269 -30.64 -4.79 -11.04
C SER A 269 -31.85 -5.50 -10.46
N GLU A 270 -32.62 -4.76 -9.66
CA GLU A 270 -34.04 -4.95 -9.32
C GLU A 270 -34.62 -6.34 -9.62
N ALA A 271 -34.41 -7.29 -8.70
CA ALA A 271 -35.28 -8.44 -8.61
C ALA A 271 -36.60 -7.98 -7.95
N VAL A 272 -37.60 -7.65 -8.77
CA VAL A 272 -38.98 -7.48 -8.35
C VAL A 272 -39.40 -8.71 -7.54
N PRO A 273 -39.90 -8.58 -6.30
CA PRO A 273 -40.41 -9.73 -5.57
C PRO A 273 -41.64 -10.28 -6.30
N ARG A 274 -41.51 -11.46 -6.90
CA ARG A 274 -42.67 -12.24 -7.33
C ARG A 274 -43.38 -12.73 -6.09
N TYR A 275 -44.49 -12.08 -5.74
CA TYR A 275 -45.48 -12.68 -4.84
C TYR A 275 -46.00 -13.96 -5.49
N ALA A 276 -45.96 -15.07 -4.75
CA ALA A 276 -46.62 -16.31 -5.13
C ALA A 276 -48.15 -16.12 -5.04
N PRO A 277 -48.93 -16.56 -6.03
CA PRO A 277 -50.38 -16.71 -5.85
C PRO A 277 -50.67 -17.95 -4.99
N LEU A 278 -51.67 -17.80 -4.11
CA LEU A 278 -52.25 -18.83 -3.24
C LEU A 278 -52.84 -19.99 -4.04
#